data_AF-A0A1B6FFY1-F1
#
_entry.id   AF-A0A1B6FFY1-F1
#
_cell.length_a   1.000
_cell.length_b   1.000
_cell.length_c   1.000
_cell.angle_alpha   90.00
_cell.angle_beta   90.00
_cell.angle_gamma   90.00
#
_symmetry.space_group_name_H-M   'P 1'
#
loop_
_entity.id
_entity.type
_entity.pdbx_description
1 polymer ?
#
loop_
_entity_poly.entity_id
_entity_poly.type
_entity_poly.pdbx_seq_one_letter_code
_entity_poly.pdbx_strand_id
1 'polypeptide(L)'
;LAVSDFLMGVYLTVIAYEDIKFRGTYNNYAHQWMSSVTCTAIGITAMISSEVSVMILSFLSLERFLLIAVPFSGHQKLNLTTATYSIIVIWVVGAIIAVAPVLHWRSSTRFYGTNGLCFPLHIDIPYLMGWQYSAFVFLGINTTAMVLMGIVYSAMFFSIVKTRTATTINLGDSEFAVRFFLIVLTDAMCWAPITVIKILALCRIPIPGTLYAWVVVFILPVNSALNPLLYTFTTPKY
;
A
#
# COMPACT_ATOMS: atom_id res chain seq x y z
N LEU A 1 -7.00 -4.01 -7.38
CA LEU A 1 -6.22 -4.73 -6.36
C LEU A 1 -5.27 -5.73 -7.01
N ALA A 2 -5.72 -6.84 -7.59
CA ALA A 2 -4.79 -7.80 -8.23
C ALA A 2 -3.84 -7.18 -9.27
N VAL A 3 -4.34 -6.25 -10.11
CA VAL A 3 -3.50 -5.52 -11.07
C VAL A 3 -2.48 -4.62 -10.37
N SER A 4 -2.85 -3.90 -9.31
CA SER A 4 -1.91 -3.06 -8.56
C SER A 4 -0.88 -3.92 -7.83
N ASP A 5 -1.29 -5.05 -7.25
CA ASP A 5 -0.38 -5.99 -6.57
C ASP A 5 0.59 -6.68 -7.54
N PHE A 6 0.14 -6.98 -8.77
CA PHE A 6 1.02 -7.50 -9.83
C PHE A 6 2.14 -6.51 -10.19
N LEU A 7 1.85 -5.19 -10.21
CA LEU A 7 2.87 -4.17 -10.48
C LEU A 7 3.99 -4.17 -9.41
N MET A 8 3.66 -4.47 -8.15
CA MET A 8 4.69 -4.66 -7.11
C MET A 8 5.60 -5.85 -7.44
N GLY A 9 5.01 -6.96 -7.91
CA GLY A 9 5.78 -8.12 -8.37
C GLY A 9 6.70 -7.80 -9.55
N VAL A 10 6.23 -7.00 -10.51
CA VAL A 10 7.07 -6.52 -11.62
C VAL A 10 8.24 -5.67 -11.11
N TYR A 11 7.98 -4.74 -10.19
CA TYR A 11 9.01 -3.91 -9.57
C TYR A 11 10.11 -4.77 -8.90
N LEU A 12 9.72 -5.73 -8.05
CA LEU A 12 10.68 -6.60 -7.36
C LEU A 12 11.47 -7.48 -8.31
N THR A 13 10.84 -7.95 -9.39
CA THR A 13 11.52 -8.75 -10.41
C THR A 13 12.64 -7.95 -11.08
N VAL A 14 12.39 -6.67 -11.39
CA VAL A 14 13.43 -5.79 -11.96
C VAL A 14 14.53 -5.51 -10.96
N ILE A 15 14.19 -5.23 -9.69
CA ILE A 15 15.19 -5.03 -8.63
C ILE A 15 16.06 -6.28 -8.45
N ALA A 16 15.46 -7.48 -8.43
CA ALA A 16 16.20 -8.73 -8.32
C ALA A 16 17.13 -8.97 -9.52
N TYR A 17 16.67 -8.63 -10.73
CA TYR A 17 17.50 -8.72 -11.93
C TYR A 17 18.73 -7.80 -11.85
N GLU A 18 18.55 -6.54 -11.45
CA GLU A 18 19.66 -5.58 -11.32
C GLU A 18 20.60 -5.93 -10.15
N ASP A 19 20.08 -6.49 -9.03
CA ASP A 19 20.91 -7.00 -7.93
C ASP A 19 21.86 -8.13 -8.40
N ILE A 20 21.34 -9.09 -9.19
CA ILE A 20 22.14 -10.17 -9.77
C ILE A 20 23.20 -9.61 -10.73
N LYS A 21 22.81 -8.66 -11.59
CA LYS A 21 23.68 -8.07 -12.62
C LYS A 21 24.83 -7.28 -12.01
N PHE A 22 24.59 -6.54 -10.92
CA PHE A 22 25.60 -5.71 -10.27
C PHE A 22 26.27 -6.38 -9.07
N ARG A 23 26.07 -7.67 -8.87
CA ARG A 23 26.61 -8.40 -7.73
C ARG A 23 28.14 -8.30 -7.68
N GLY A 24 28.67 -7.88 -6.53
CA GLY A 24 30.12 -7.69 -6.33
C GLY A 24 30.73 -6.45 -7.01
N THR A 25 29.97 -5.71 -7.83
CA THR A 25 30.45 -4.51 -8.54
C THR A 25 29.52 -3.30 -8.38
N TYR A 26 28.47 -3.41 -7.57
CA TYR A 26 27.44 -2.38 -7.38
C TYR A 26 27.99 -0.99 -7.11
N ASN A 27 29.05 -0.88 -6.29
CA ASN A 27 29.66 0.41 -5.97
C ASN A 27 30.15 1.19 -7.21
N ASN A 28 30.55 0.50 -8.28
CA ASN A 28 31.02 1.12 -9.52
C ASN A 28 29.86 1.63 -10.40
N TYR A 29 28.69 1.00 -10.30
CA TYR A 29 27.53 1.26 -11.17
C TYR A 29 26.35 1.91 -10.44
N ALA A 30 26.41 2.06 -9.11
CA ALA A 30 25.32 2.56 -8.28
C ALA A 30 24.79 3.91 -8.76
N HIS A 31 25.69 4.86 -9.05
CA HIS A 31 25.31 6.17 -9.55
C HIS A 31 24.66 6.09 -10.94
N GLN A 32 25.16 5.23 -11.83
CA GLN A 32 24.57 5.03 -13.16
C GLN A 32 23.16 4.42 -13.04
N TRP A 33 22.97 3.42 -12.18
CA TRP A 33 21.69 2.77 -11.93
C TRP A 33 20.66 3.72 -11.32
N MET A 34 20.97 4.31 -10.17
CA MET A 34 20.08 5.22 -9.44
C MET A 34 19.66 6.42 -10.28
N SER A 35 20.55 6.84 -11.18
CA SER A 35 20.28 7.95 -12.06
C SER A 35 19.47 7.52 -13.31
N SER A 36 19.41 6.24 -13.67
CA SER A 36 18.73 5.80 -14.90
C SER A 36 17.24 6.14 -14.96
N VAL A 37 16.73 6.29 -16.19
CA VAL A 37 15.28 6.39 -16.46
C VAL A 37 14.57 5.12 -16.00
N THR A 38 15.23 3.96 -16.11
CA THR A 38 14.73 2.66 -15.65
C THR A 38 14.42 2.69 -14.15
N CYS A 39 15.36 3.15 -13.32
CA CYS A 39 15.16 3.31 -11.88
C CYS A 39 13.94 4.21 -11.57
N THR A 40 13.83 5.34 -12.27
CA THR A 40 12.68 6.24 -12.11
C THR A 40 11.36 5.56 -12.51
N ALA A 41 11.33 4.83 -13.63
CA ALA A 41 10.13 4.15 -14.13
C ALA A 41 9.65 3.02 -13.20
N ILE A 42 10.57 2.22 -12.65
CA ILE A 42 10.20 1.18 -11.69
C ILE A 42 9.80 1.77 -10.34
N GLY A 43 10.38 2.90 -9.93
CA GLY A 43 9.98 3.64 -8.74
C GLY A 43 8.56 4.19 -8.84
N ILE A 44 8.21 4.78 -9.99
CA ILE A 44 6.82 5.18 -10.30
C ILE A 44 5.89 3.96 -10.23
N THR A 45 6.29 2.84 -10.85
CA THR A 45 5.49 1.60 -10.85
C THR A 45 5.22 1.10 -9.43
N ALA A 46 6.25 1.07 -8.58
CA ALA A 46 6.15 0.66 -7.19
C ALA A 46 5.25 1.60 -6.38
N MET A 47 5.38 2.92 -6.60
CA MET A 47 4.55 3.93 -5.94
C MET A 47 3.07 3.82 -6.35
N ILE A 48 2.78 3.69 -7.65
CA ILE A 48 1.41 3.49 -8.14
C ILE A 48 0.83 2.23 -7.50
N SER A 49 1.60 1.14 -7.50
CA SER A 49 1.20 -0.13 -6.92
C SER A 49 0.81 0.02 -5.44
N SER A 50 1.68 0.60 -4.61
CA SER A 50 1.43 0.73 -3.17
C SER A 50 0.25 1.64 -2.86
N GLU A 51 0.19 2.82 -3.48
CA GLU A 51 -0.82 3.83 -3.19
C GLU A 51 -2.21 3.41 -3.69
N VAL A 52 -2.29 2.86 -4.91
CA VAL A 52 -3.56 2.36 -5.46
C VAL A 52 -4.08 1.20 -4.63
N SER A 53 -3.22 0.28 -4.17
CA SER A 53 -3.67 -0.83 -3.31
C SER A 53 -4.26 -0.31 -1.99
N VAL A 54 -3.60 0.63 -1.30
CA VAL A 54 -4.11 1.22 -0.04
C VAL A 54 -5.45 1.95 -0.25
N MET A 55 -5.57 2.73 -1.32
CA MET A 55 -6.83 3.44 -1.63
C MET A 55 -7.96 2.48 -2.01
N ILE A 56 -7.69 1.43 -2.77
CA ILE A 56 -8.68 0.40 -3.11
C ILE A 56 -9.13 -0.34 -1.85
N LEU A 57 -8.19 -0.74 -0.98
CA LEU A 57 -8.54 -1.39 0.29
C LEU A 57 -9.41 -0.49 1.16
N SER A 58 -9.06 0.79 1.28
CA SER A 58 -9.85 1.78 2.02
C SER A 58 -11.28 1.94 1.45
N PHE A 59 -11.39 2.02 0.12
CA PHE A 59 -12.69 2.10 -0.56
C PHE A 59 -13.55 0.86 -0.31
N LEU A 60 -12.97 -0.34 -0.48
CA LEU A 60 -13.67 -1.61 -0.21
C LEU A 60 -14.12 -1.70 1.26
N SER A 61 -13.28 -1.24 2.18
CA SER A 61 -13.58 -1.21 3.62
C SER A 61 -14.84 -0.39 3.92
N LEU A 62 -14.91 0.82 3.36
CA LEU A 62 -16.06 1.70 3.51
C LEU A 62 -17.32 1.12 2.88
N GLU A 63 -17.22 0.59 1.65
CA GLU A 63 -18.35 -0.05 0.98
C GLU A 63 -18.94 -1.18 1.85
N ARG A 64 -18.08 -2.06 2.41
CA ARG A 64 -18.55 -3.17 3.24
C ARG A 64 -19.18 -2.72 4.53
N PHE A 65 -18.61 -1.71 5.18
CA PHE A 65 -19.22 -1.14 6.37
C PHE A 65 -20.61 -0.55 6.09
N LEU A 66 -20.77 0.21 5.00
CA LEU A 66 -22.07 0.78 4.64
C LEU A 66 -23.13 -0.31 4.38
N LEU A 67 -22.74 -1.43 3.77
CA LEU A 67 -23.64 -2.55 3.51
C LEU A 67 -24.00 -3.37 4.76
N ILE A 68 -23.07 -3.53 5.70
CA ILE A 68 -23.24 -4.45 6.85
C ILE A 68 -23.72 -3.72 8.11
N ALA A 69 -23.12 -2.57 8.44
CA ALA A 69 -23.37 -1.88 9.70
C ALA A 69 -24.54 -0.88 9.63
N VAL A 70 -24.99 -0.49 8.43
CA VAL A 70 -26.08 0.47 8.23
C VAL A 70 -27.25 -0.16 7.44
N PRO A 71 -27.93 -1.19 7.98
CA PRO A 71 -28.94 -1.96 7.24
C PRO A 71 -30.22 -1.17 6.92
N PHE A 72 -30.52 -0.08 7.63
CA PHE A 72 -31.79 0.66 7.49
C PHE A 72 -31.75 1.89 6.58
N SER A 73 -30.58 2.29 6.06
CA SER A 73 -30.45 3.53 5.28
C SER A 73 -30.68 3.36 3.76
N GLY A 74 -31.35 2.29 3.31
CA GLY A 74 -31.67 2.09 1.89
C GLY A 74 -30.45 2.03 0.96
N HIS A 75 -29.24 1.79 1.50
CA HIS A 75 -28.02 1.70 0.70
C HIS A 75 -28.03 0.38 -0.08
N GLN A 76 -28.33 0.47 -1.38
CA GLN A 76 -28.14 -0.63 -2.31
C GLN A 76 -26.65 -0.89 -2.54
N LYS A 77 -26.31 -2.14 -2.89
CA LYS A 77 -25.00 -2.49 -3.44
C LYS A 77 -24.57 -1.44 -4.47
N LEU A 78 -23.33 -0.97 -4.38
CA LEU A 78 -22.82 -0.01 -5.36
C LEU A 78 -23.05 -0.55 -6.77
N ASN A 79 -23.65 0.28 -7.62
CA ASN A 79 -23.82 -0.08 -9.01
C ASN A 79 -22.44 -0.29 -9.65
N LEU A 80 -22.34 -1.26 -10.56
CA LEU A 80 -21.10 -1.58 -11.26
C LEU A 80 -20.48 -0.34 -11.89
N THR A 81 -21.30 0.53 -12.49
CA THR A 81 -20.86 1.80 -13.09
C THR A 81 -20.17 2.71 -12.07
N THR A 82 -20.76 2.88 -10.89
CA THR A 82 -20.19 3.71 -9.81
C THR A 82 -18.89 3.11 -9.31
N ALA A 83 -18.86 1.79 -9.10
CA ALA A 83 -17.63 1.09 -8.69
C ALA A 83 -16.53 1.23 -9.74
N THR A 84 -16.83 1.05 -11.02
CA THR A 84 -15.86 1.25 -12.12
C THR A 84 -15.32 2.67 -12.14
N TYR A 85 -16.20 3.67 -12.02
CA TYR A 85 -15.78 5.08 -11.97
C TYR A 85 -14.88 5.36 -10.75
N SER A 86 -15.26 4.89 -9.56
CA SER A 86 -14.45 5.02 -8.34
C SER A 86 -13.05 4.41 -8.50
N ILE A 87 -12.96 3.21 -9.10
CA ILE A 87 -11.67 2.56 -9.36
C ILE A 87 -10.83 3.37 -10.35
N ILE A 88 -11.42 3.89 -11.44
CA ILE A 88 -10.71 4.75 -12.40
C ILE A 88 -10.16 5.99 -11.70
N VAL A 89 -10.96 6.66 -10.86
CA VAL A 89 -10.52 7.83 -10.09
C VAL A 89 -9.34 7.47 -9.18
N ILE A 90 -9.41 6.34 -8.48
CA ILE A 90 -8.31 5.89 -7.61
C ILE A 90 -7.01 5.67 -8.42
N TRP A 91 -7.10 5.05 -9.59
CA TRP A 91 -5.93 4.87 -10.48
C TRP A 91 -5.35 6.20 -10.94
N VAL A 92 -6.20 7.16 -11.33
CA VAL A 92 -5.76 8.49 -11.75
C VAL A 92 -5.07 9.22 -10.59
N VAL A 93 -5.66 9.19 -9.39
CA VAL A 93 -5.06 9.82 -8.19
C VAL A 93 -3.73 9.16 -7.85
N GLY A 94 -3.64 7.83 -7.85
CA GLY A 94 -2.39 7.10 -7.61
C GLY A 94 -1.30 7.42 -8.64
N ALA A 95 -1.67 7.53 -9.92
CA ALA A 95 -0.75 7.95 -10.98
C ALA A 95 -0.26 9.39 -10.78
N ILE A 96 -1.14 10.32 -10.39
CA ILE A 96 -0.76 11.70 -10.07
C ILE A 96 0.22 11.72 -8.90
N ILE A 97 -0.05 10.97 -7.83
CA ILE A 97 0.84 10.89 -6.66
C ILE A 97 2.23 10.36 -7.04
N ALA A 98 2.30 9.36 -7.92
CA ALA A 98 3.58 8.82 -8.34
C ALA A 98 4.35 9.71 -9.33
N VAL A 99 3.66 10.42 -10.22
CA VAL A 99 4.31 11.20 -11.29
C VAL A 99 4.62 12.64 -10.86
N ALA A 100 3.80 13.25 -9.99
CA ALA A 100 3.99 14.62 -9.51
C ALA A 100 5.42 14.94 -9.02
N PRO A 101 6.08 14.11 -8.18
CA PRO A 101 7.43 14.44 -7.72
C PRO A 101 8.48 14.38 -8.84
N VAL A 102 8.25 13.58 -9.89
CA VAL A 102 9.16 13.52 -11.06
C VAL A 102 9.08 14.79 -11.88
N LEU A 103 7.87 15.34 -12.04
CA LEU A 103 7.66 16.61 -12.75
C LEU A 103 8.23 17.80 -11.96
N HIS A 104 7.99 17.82 -10.64
CA HIS A 104 8.40 18.93 -9.79
C HIS A 104 9.92 18.97 -9.55
N TRP A 105 10.58 17.82 -9.32
CA TRP A 105 12.02 17.76 -9.03
C TRP A 105 12.88 17.31 -10.22
N ARG A 106 12.38 17.43 -11.46
CA ARG A 106 13.07 17.00 -12.69
C ARG A 106 14.51 17.54 -12.80
N SER A 107 14.78 18.75 -12.29
CA SER A 107 16.05 19.47 -12.47
C SER A 107 17.05 19.38 -11.31
N SER A 108 16.63 19.09 -10.08
CA SER A 108 17.51 19.25 -8.90
C SER A 108 17.94 17.93 -8.26
N THR A 109 17.07 16.92 -8.21
CA THR A 109 17.34 15.63 -7.56
C THR A 109 16.34 14.60 -8.07
N ARG A 110 16.79 13.43 -8.52
CA ARG A 110 15.91 12.34 -8.98
C ARG A 110 15.21 11.75 -7.73
N PHE A 111 13.94 12.11 -7.50
CA PHE A 111 13.16 11.74 -6.30
C PHE A 111 13.15 10.23 -6.01
N TYR A 112 13.05 9.41 -7.06
CA TYR A 112 13.14 7.95 -6.96
C TYR A 112 14.59 7.45 -6.95
N GLY A 113 15.52 8.20 -7.53
CA GLY A 113 16.93 7.83 -7.68
C GLY A 113 17.83 8.21 -6.51
N THR A 114 17.29 8.32 -5.30
CA THR A 114 18.06 8.66 -4.09
C THR A 114 18.69 7.42 -3.42
N ASN A 115 18.22 6.22 -3.76
CA ASN A 115 18.68 4.95 -3.21
C ASN A 115 18.66 3.84 -4.28
N GLY A 116 19.36 2.72 -4.01
CA GLY A 116 19.50 1.61 -4.94
C GLY A 116 18.22 0.83 -5.26
N LEU A 117 17.18 0.98 -4.43
CA LEU A 117 15.89 0.31 -4.60
C LEU A 117 14.88 1.16 -5.37
N CYS A 118 15.24 2.40 -5.72
CA CYS A 118 14.40 3.28 -6.52
C CYS A 118 13.03 3.61 -5.89
N PHE A 119 12.88 3.45 -4.57
CA PHE A 119 11.62 3.66 -3.85
C PHE A 119 11.73 4.88 -2.92
N PRO A 120 10.75 5.80 -2.86
CA PRO A 120 10.96 7.13 -2.28
C PRO A 120 10.52 7.19 -0.80
N LEU A 121 10.88 6.21 0.03
CA LEU A 121 10.40 6.16 1.42
C LEU A 121 11.12 7.14 2.36
N HIS A 122 12.37 7.50 2.04
CA HIS A 122 13.20 8.49 2.75
C HIS A 122 13.35 8.22 4.26
N ILE A 123 13.80 7.02 4.63
CA ILE A 123 14.00 6.60 6.03
C ILE A 123 15.50 6.60 6.41
N ASP A 124 16.35 6.21 5.47
CA ASP A 124 17.80 6.21 5.60
C ASP A 124 18.39 7.63 5.60
N ILE A 125 17.81 8.53 4.78
CA ILE A 125 18.20 9.93 4.71
C ILE A 125 16.94 10.82 4.78
N PRO A 126 16.46 11.16 5.98
CA PRO A 126 15.10 11.68 6.21
C PRO A 126 14.84 13.11 5.72
N TYR A 127 15.86 13.91 5.42
CA TYR A 127 15.72 15.33 5.05
C TYR A 127 16.16 15.65 3.61
N LEU A 128 16.21 14.66 2.73
CA LEU A 128 16.47 14.85 1.30
C LEU A 128 15.38 15.68 0.61
N MET A 129 15.70 16.30 -0.52
CA MET A 129 14.73 17.00 -1.35
C MET A 129 13.54 16.11 -1.70
N GLY A 130 12.32 16.57 -1.39
CA GLY A 130 11.09 15.78 -1.54
C GLY A 130 10.67 14.99 -0.29
N TRP A 131 11.42 15.04 0.82
CA TRP A 131 11.07 14.35 2.06
C TRP A 131 9.67 14.73 2.57
N GLN A 132 9.27 16.00 2.44
CA GLN A 132 7.95 16.49 2.83
C GLN A 132 6.84 15.80 2.03
N TYR A 133 7.06 15.62 0.72
CA TYR A 133 6.14 14.92 -0.16
C TYR A 133 6.04 13.44 0.23
N SER A 134 7.18 12.78 0.43
CA SER A 134 7.23 11.41 0.91
C SER A 134 6.54 11.25 2.28
N ALA A 135 6.74 12.19 3.22
CA ALA A 135 6.08 12.20 4.52
C ALA A 135 4.57 12.38 4.37
N PHE A 136 4.13 13.33 3.54
CA PHE A 136 2.71 13.54 3.26
C PHE A 136 2.04 12.26 2.73
N VAL A 137 2.67 11.54 1.81
CA VAL A 137 2.08 10.31 1.26
C VAL A 137 2.09 9.18 2.29
N PHE A 138 3.26 8.81 2.81
CA PHE A 138 3.37 7.60 3.66
C PHE A 138 2.91 7.81 5.11
N LEU A 139 3.12 8.99 5.70
CA LEU A 139 2.69 9.31 7.07
C LEU A 139 1.33 10.00 7.10
N GLY A 140 0.98 10.77 6.06
CA GLY A 140 -0.32 11.40 5.95
C GLY A 140 -1.36 10.44 5.38
N ILE A 141 -1.31 10.19 4.07
CA ILE A 141 -2.32 9.42 3.34
C ILE A 141 -2.40 7.98 3.88
N ASN A 142 -1.29 7.25 3.92
CA ASN A 142 -1.33 5.81 4.27
C ASN A 142 -1.67 5.56 5.74
N THR A 143 -1.13 6.36 6.67
CA THR A 143 -1.51 6.23 8.08
C THR A 143 -2.98 6.62 8.30
N THR A 144 -3.49 7.65 7.62
CA THR A 144 -4.91 8.02 7.69
C THR A 144 -5.81 6.90 7.16
N ALA A 145 -5.44 6.31 6.01
CA ALA A 145 -6.12 5.15 5.44
C ALA A 145 -6.13 3.96 6.39
N MET A 146 -4.97 3.62 6.99
CA MET A 146 -4.84 2.54 7.96
C MET A 146 -5.75 2.76 9.19
N VAL A 147 -5.76 3.97 9.74
CA VAL A 147 -6.63 4.32 10.89
C VAL A 147 -8.11 4.23 10.50
N LEU A 148 -8.48 4.77 9.34
CA LEU A 148 -9.85 4.70 8.82
C LEU A 148 -10.30 3.24 8.67
N MET A 149 -9.49 2.40 8.04
CA MET A 149 -9.76 0.97 7.92
C MET A 149 -9.93 0.34 9.31
N GLY A 150 -9.03 0.58 10.25
CA GLY A 150 -9.14 0.07 11.62
C GLY A 150 -10.45 0.44 12.32
N ILE A 151 -10.88 1.70 12.20
CA ILE A 151 -12.15 2.19 12.79
C ILE A 151 -13.35 1.51 12.12
N VAL A 152 -13.38 1.53 10.79
CA VAL A 152 -14.49 1.00 9.98
C VAL A 152 -14.69 -0.51 10.24
N TYR A 153 -13.61 -1.28 10.34
CA TYR A 153 -13.70 -2.70 10.65
C TYR A 153 -14.01 -3.00 12.10
N SER A 154 -13.48 -2.21 13.04
CA SER A 154 -13.88 -2.33 14.44
C SER A 154 -15.38 -2.13 14.58
N ALA A 155 -15.92 -1.07 13.96
CA ALA A 155 -17.35 -0.78 13.94
C ALA A 155 -18.17 -1.89 13.26
N MET A 156 -17.69 -2.42 12.13
CA MET A 156 -18.32 -3.55 11.45
C MET A 156 -18.33 -4.81 12.35
N PHE A 157 -17.22 -5.13 13.01
CA PHE A 157 -17.10 -6.26 13.92
C PHE A 157 -18.08 -6.13 15.10
N PHE A 158 -18.13 -4.96 15.74
CA PHE A 158 -19.10 -4.69 16.80
C PHE A 158 -20.55 -4.82 16.31
N SER A 159 -20.85 -4.33 15.11
CA SER A 159 -22.18 -4.49 14.50
C SER A 159 -22.55 -5.96 14.32
N ILE A 160 -21.62 -6.78 13.83
CA ILE A 160 -21.86 -8.22 13.62
C ILE A 160 -22.06 -8.94 14.94
N VAL A 161 -21.22 -8.68 15.95
CA VAL A 161 -21.35 -9.30 17.29
C VAL A 161 -22.69 -8.92 17.93
N LYS A 162 -23.07 -7.65 17.86
CA LYS A 162 -24.36 -7.17 18.39
C LYS A 162 -25.55 -7.83 17.68
N THR A 163 -25.50 -7.96 16.36
CA THR A 163 -26.56 -8.61 15.58
C THR A 163 -26.61 -10.13 15.83
N ARG A 164 -25.46 -10.80 16.06
CA ARG A 164 -25.41 -12.23 16.40
C ARG A 164 -26.12 -12.58 17.70
N THR A 165 -26.03 -11.71 18.71
CA THR A 165 -26.71 -11.93 19.99
C THR A 165 -28.23 -11.79 19.87
N ALA A 166 -28.72 -11.07 18.85
CA ALA A 166 -30.15 -10.82 18.63
C ALA A 166 -30.79 -11.75 17.57
N THR A 167 -30.01 -12.44 16.74
CA THR A 167 -30.54 -13.29 15.65
C THR A 167 -29.52 -14.36 15.23
N THR A 168 -29.97 -15.54 14.80
CA THR A 168 -29.11 -16.59 14.23
C THR A 168 -28.61 -16.16 12.85
N ILE A 169 -27.43 -15.54 12.80
CA ILE A 169 -26.79 -15.13 11.54
C ILE A 169 -26.31 -16.37 10.76
N ASN A 170 -26.52 -16.36 9.44
CA ASN A 170 -26.01 -17.38 8.51
C ASN A 170 -24.47 -17.50 8.60
N LEU A 171 -23.93 -18.71 8.54
CA LEU A 171 -22.47 -18.95 8.62
C LEU A 171 -21.67 -18.11 7.60
N GLY A 172 -22.24 -17.84 6.42
CA GLY A 172 -21.58 -17.09 5.35
C GLY A 172 -21.24 -15.63 5.66
N ASP A 173 -22.02 -14.94 6.50
CA ASP A 173 -21.73 -13.54 6.88
C ASP A 173 -20.52 -13.43 7.83
N SER A 174 -20.32 -14.48 8.65
CA SER A 174 -19.18 -14.57 9.57
C SER A 174 -17.88 -14.89 8.83
N GLU A 175 -17.94 -15.78 7.84
CA GLU A 175 -16.78 -16.14 7.01
C GLU A 175 -16.31 -14.93 6.17
N PHE A 176 -17.27 -14.21 5.60
CA PHE A 176 -17.01 -12.95 4.92
C PHE A 176 -16.33 -11.94 5.85
N ALA A 177 -16.83 -11.72 7.06
CA ALA A 177 -16.22 -10.76 7.98
C ALA A 177 -14.78 -11.12 8.37
N VAL A 178 -14.48 -12.41 8.59
CA VAL A 178 -13.15 -12.91 8.93
C VAL A 178 -12.15 -12.67 7.79
N ARG A 179 -12.55 -12.93 6.54
CA ARG A 179 -11.72 -12.63 5.35
C ARG A 179 -11.21 -11.19 5.35
N PHE A 180 -12.13 -10.24 5.48
CA PHE A 180 -11.79 -8.84 5.36
C PHE A 180 -11.05 -8.33 6.59
N PHE A 181 -11.34 -8.88 7.78
CA PHE A 181 -10.53 -8.65 8.97
C PHE A 181 -9.07 -9.07 8.75
N LEU A 182 -8.82 -10.24 8.16
CA LEU A 182 -7.46 -10.70 7.84
C LEU A 182 -6.77 -9.80 6.80
N ILE A 183 -7.49 -9.32 5.79
CA ILE A 183 -6.94 -8.37 4.80
C ILE A 183 -6.49 -7.07 5.48
N VAL A 184 -7.32 -6.51 6.36
CA VAL A 184 -6.99 -5.25 7.05
C VAL A 184 -5.87 -5.44 8.06
N LEU A 185 -5.88 -6.58 8.76
CA LEU A 185 -4.82 -6.92 9.70
C LEU A 185 -3.48 -7.06 8.98
N THR A 186 -3.46 -7.72 7.82
CA THR A 186 -2.23 -7.89 7.03
C THR A 186 -1.72 -6.56 6.48
N ASP A 187 -2.61 -5.69 5.98
CA ASP A 187 -2.25 -4.33 5.57
C ASP A 187 -1.68 -3.49 6.73
N ALA A 188 -2.36 -3.50 7.89
CA ALA A 188 -1.91 -2.80 9.09
C ALA A 188 -0.56 -3.32 9.61
N MET A 189 -0.35 -4.64 9.60
CA MET A 189 0.94 -5.24 9.98
C MET A 189 2.07 -4.85 9.03
N CYS A 190 1.78 -4.56 7.77
CA CYS A 190 2.78 -4.09 6.80
C CYS A 190 3.07 -2.59 6.95
N TRP A 191 2.03 -1.77 7.14
CA TRP A 191 2.19 -0.30 7.16
C TRP A 191 2.50 0.31 8.52
N ALA A 192 2.08 -0.31 9.63
CA ALA A 192 2.41 0.14 10.97
C ALA A 192 3.94 0.21 11.23
N PRO A 193 4.75 -0.84 10.96
CA PRO A 193 6.19 -0.75 11.16
C PRO A 193 6.84 0.30 10.26
N ILE A 194 6.38 0.45 9.01
CA ILE A 194 6.86 1.49 8.09
C ILE A 194 6.61 2.87 8.66
N THR A 195 5.40 3.11 9.16
CA THR A 195 5.01 4.39 9.78
C THR A 195 5.86 4.70 11.00
N VAL A 196 6.03 3.72 11.90
CA VAL A 196 6.86 3.87 13.11
C VAL A 196 8.31 4.19 12.74
N ILE A 197 8.92 3.40 11.85
CA ILE A 197 10.32 3.63 11.43
C ILE A 197 10.47 5.01 10.78
N LYS A 198 9.50 5.44 9.97
CA LYS A 198 9.51 6.77 9.35
C LYS A 198 9.46 7.89 10.37
N ILE A 199 8.63 7.77 11.41
CA ILE A 199 8.58 8.73 12.52
C ILE A 199 9.93 8.76 13.25
N LEU A 200 10.52 7.58 13.55
CA LEU A 200 11.82 7.49 14.20
C LEU A 200 12.92 8.16 13.38
N ALA A 201 12.93 7.95 12.06
CA ALA A 201 13.86 8.62 11.14
C ALA A 201 13.69 10.15 11.16
N LEU A 202 12.46 10.66 11.18
CA LEU A 202 12.19 12.10 11.29
C LEU A 202 12.61 12.67 12.67
N CYS A 203 12.52 11.88 13.73
CA CYS A 203 13.08 12.18 15.06
C CYS A 203 14.62 12.13 15.12
N ARG A 204 15.30 12.00 13.97
CA ARG A 204 16.76 11.93 13.82
C ARG A 204 17.40 10.71 14.48
N ILE A 205 16.64 9.64 14.66
CA ILE A 205 17.19 8.35 15.09
C ILE A 205 17.83 7.69 13.86
N PRO A 206 19.12 7.34 13.90
CA PRO A 206 19.80 6.76 12.74
C PRO A 206 19.21 5.38 12.43
N ILE A 207 18.73 5.20 11.20
CA ILE A 207 18.21 3.93 10.71
C ILE A 207 19.26 3.28 9.79
N PRO A 208 19.69 2.03 10.05
CA PRO A 208 20.64 1.37 9.19
C PRO A 208 20.04 1.10 7.81
N GLY A 209 20.82 1.32 6.74
CA GLY A 209 20.38 1.10 5.35
C GLY A 209 19.97 -0.35 5.05
N THR A 210 20.47 -1.33 5.83
CA THR A 210 20.00 -2.71 5.76
C THR A 210 18.54 -2.84 6.16
N LEU A 211 18.09 -2.14 7.22
CA LEU A 211 16.69 -2.13 7.63
C LEU A 211 15.80 -1.52 6.54
N TYR A 212 16.25 -0.44 5.91
CA TYR A 212 15.57 0.16 4.76
C TYR A 212 15.34 -0.87 3.64
N ALA A 213 16.37 -1.63 3.28
CA ALA A 213 16.25 -2.67 2.27
C ALA A 213 15.28 -3.79 2.68
N TRP A 214 15.35 -4.24 3.94
CA TRP A 214 14.42 -5.24 4.46
C TRP A 214 12.95 -4.78 4.38
N VAL A 215 12.69 -3.53 4.75
CA VAL A 215 11.35 -2.95 4.69
C VAL A 215 10.81 -2.92 3.26
N VAL A 216 11.62 -2.45 2.30
CA VAL A 216 11.18 -2.30 0.91
C VAL A 216 11.06 -3.62 0.16
N VAL A 217 11.96 -4.57 0.42
CA VAL A 217 12.01 -5.85 -0.32
C VAL A 217 11.09 -6.91 0.30
N PHE A 218 10.89 -6.90 1.63
CA PHE A 218 10.10 -7.93 2.30
C PHE A 218 8.80 -7.42 2.88
N ILE A 219 8.79 -6.29 3.61
CA ILE A 219 7.56 -5.86 4.31
C ILE A 219 6.55 -5.27 3.34
N LEU A 220 6.96 -4.34 2.47
CA LEU A 220 6.07 -3.69 1.50
C LEU A 220 5.34 -4.71 0.58
N PRO A 221 6.01 -5.73 0.01
CA PRO A 221 5.34 -6.68 -0.89
C PRO A 221 4.45 -7.71 -0.23
N VAL A 222 4.60 -7.97 1.07
CA VAL A 222 3.81 -8.98 1.79
C VAL A 222 2.31 -8.68 1.69
N ASN A 223 1.92 -7.41 1.82
CA ASN A 223 0.52 -7.00 1.66
C ASN A 223 -0.03 -7.39 0.28
N SER A 224 0.70 -7.03 -0.78
CA SER A 224 0.32 -7.34 -2.16
C SER A 224 0.31 -8.85 -2.47
N ALA A 225 1.19 -9.64 -1.85
CA ALA A 225 1.21 -11.09 -2.01
C ALA A 225 0.05 -11.78 -1.27
N LEU A 226 -0.29 -11.29 -0.08
CA LEU A 226 -1.35 -11.87 0.74
C LEU A 226 -2.74 -11.53 0.22
N ASN A 227 -2.93 -10.39 -0.44
CA ASN A 227 -4.22 -9.98 -1.01
C ASN A 227 -4.86 -11.10 -1.86
N PRO A 228 -4.32 -11.56 -3.00
CA PRO A 228 -4.94 -12.65 -3.78
C PRO A 228 -5.19 -13.95 -3.00
N LEU A 229 -4.28 -14.32 -2.09
CA LEU A 229 -4.40 -15.54 -1.27
C LEU A 229 -5.59 -15.43 -0.30
N LEU A 230 -5.69 -14.30 0.40
CA LEU A 230 -6.83 -14.01 1.25
C LEU A 230 -8.11 -13.96 0.43
N TYR A 231 -8.09 -13.44 -0.80
CA TYR A 231 -9.26 -13.47 -1.66
C TYR A 231 -9.65 -14.87 -2.15
N THR A 232 -8.71 -15.82 -2.19
CA THR A 232 -8.94 -17.17 -2.71
C THR A 232 -9.32 -18.14 -1.60
N PHE A 233 -8.54 -18.19 -0.51
CA PHE A 233 -8.69 -19.19 0.55
C PHE A 233 -9.83 -18.93 1.53
N THR A 234 -10.38 -17.72 1.54
CA THR A 234 -11.51 -17.34 2.39
C THR A 234 -12.83 -17.27 1.62
N THR A 235 -12.84 -17.79 0.39
CA THR A 235 -14.07 -18.04 -0.35
C THR A 235 -14.37 -19.52 -0.21
N PRO A 236 -15.57 -19.93 0.24
CA PRO A 236 -15.89 -21.34 0.37
C PRO A 236 -15.82 -21.98 -1.03
N LYS A 237 -15.15 -23.13 -1.13
CA LYS A 237 -15.20 -23.98 -2.32
C LYS A 237 -16.55 -24.68 -2.33
N TYR A 238 -17.52 -24.06 -3.03
CA TYR A 238 -18.88 -24.57 -3.27
C TYR A 238 -19.77 -24.69 -2.03
#